data_AF-A0A0Q4F0Q8-F1
#
_entry.id   AF-A0A0Q4F0Q8-F1
#
_cell.length_a   1.000
_cell.length_b   1.000
_cell.length_c   1.000
_cell.angle_alpha   90.00
_cell.angle_beta   90.00
_cell.angle_gamma   90.00
#
_symmetry.space_group_name_H-M   'P 1'
#
loop_
_entity.id
_entity.type
_entity.pdbx_description
1 polymer ?
#
loop_
_entity_poly.entity_id
_entity_poly.type
_entity_poly.pdbx_seq_one_letter_code
_entity_poly.pdbx_strand_id
1 'polypeptide(L)'
;MAGLIDSNKQPLSNGTGDPIADADGLLGLARGIEAQEAGEIAAPAAIEEEYAGALVQAIEEKQDQASQIEDRLENMIEAQSARLQHAQAHPPGMLATASTRAKWQAQVAQQQATIQLLQSRLETVREIRDGITVHGSKIEALAAEKVAHRDPKLADDFAELQEARRLHEIHMRQQQGKKQEERQGLTQEAAPSAGLSLSRGLSHTRAP
;
A
#
# COMPACT_ATOMS: atom_id res chain seq x y z
N MET A 1 12.03 31.69 -19.58
CA MET A 1 11.59 32.66 -18.55
C MET A 1 10.43 33.47 -19.13
N ALA A 2 9.24 32.88 -19.19
CA ALA A 2 8.03 33.49 -19.72
C ALA A 2 6.96 33.48 -18.63
N GLY A 3 6.37 34.65 -18.42
CA GLY A 3 5.17 35.01 -17.64
C GLY A 3 4.58 34.04 -16.62
N LEU A 4 4.77 34.34 -15.33
CA LEU A 4 3.69 34.15 -14.36
C LEU A 4 2.71 35.31 -14.56
N ILE A 5 1.63 35.03 -15.27
CA ILE A 5 0.46 35.92 -15.31
C ILE A 5 -0.32 35.57 -14.05
N ASP A 6 -0.21 36.43 -13.03
CA ASP A 6 -1.05 36.42 -11.84
C ASP A 6 -2.49 36.75 -12.28
N SER A 7 -3.29 35.72 -12.56
CA SER A 7 -4.66 35.84 -13.03
C SER A 7 -5.69 36.01 -11.91
N ASN A 8 -5.27 36.24 -10.65
CA ASN A 8 -6.19 36.34 -9.52
C ASN A 8 -6.26 37.75 -8.91
N LYS A 9 -6.37 38.78 -9.76
CA LYS A 9 -6.85 40.10 -9.34
C LYS A 9 -8.21 40.35 -9.96
N GLN A 10 -9.27 39.89 -9.28
CA GLN A 10 -10.60 40.43 -9.55
C GLN A 10 -10.54 41.95 -9.32
N PRO A 11 -10.95 42.77 -10.31
CA PRO A 11 -10.97 44.22 -10.11
C PRO A 11 -12.01 44.52 -9.04
N LEU A 12 -11.58 45.14 -7.94
CA LEU A 12 -12.51 45.79 -7.02
C LEU A 12 -13.26 46.84 -7.85
N SER A 13 -14.51 46.53 -8.19
CA SER A 13 -15.39 47.43 -8.93
C SER A 13 -15.44 48.76 -8.19
N ASN A 14 -15.34 49.88 -8.91
CA ASN A 14 -15.64 51.19 -8.34
C ASN A 14 -17.02 51.10 -7.69
N GLY A 15 -17.05 51.31 -6.38
CA GLY A 15 -18.23 51.10 -5.53
C GLY A 15 -19.46 51.81 -6.08
N THR A 16 -20.62 51.21 -5.81
CA THR A 16 -21.93 51.66 -6.27
C THR A 16 -22.33 53.03 -5.68
N GLY A 17 -21.53 53.54 -4.72
CA GLY A 17 -21.76 54.80 -4.00
C GLY A 17 -22.67 54.63 -2.78
N ASP A 18 -23.25 53.43 -2.62
CA ASP A 18 -24.00 53.01 -1.43
C ASP A 18 -23.08 52.14 -0.54
N PRO A 19 -22.70 52.63 0.65
CA PRO A 19 -21.77 51.92 1.53
C PRO A 19 -22.32 50.58 2.03
N ILE A 20 -23.64 50.36 2.04
CA ILE A 20 -24.24 49.10 2.48
C ILE A 20 -24.15 48.07 1.35
N ALA A 21 -24.49 48.45 0.12
CA ALA A 21 -24.38 47.58 -1.04
C ALA A 21 -22.91 47.17 -1.31
N ASP A 22 -21.98 48.11 -1.14
CA ASP A 22 -20.54 47.83 -1.29
C ASP A 22 -20.02 46.90 -0.16
N ALA A 23 -20.49 47.08 1.09
CA ALA A 23 -20.16 46.19 2.20
C ALA A 23 -20.73 44.77 2.02
N ASP A 24 -21.97 44.64 1.54
CA ASP A 24 -22.58 43.34 1.24
C ASP A 24 -21.85 42.61 0.09
N GLY A 25 -21.38 43.35 -0.92
CA GLY A 25 -20.52 42.82 -1.98
C GLY A 25 -19.19 42.29 -1.44
N LEU A 26 -18.53 43.04 -0.56
CA LEU A 26 -17.28 42.61 0.10
C LEU A 26 -17.49 41.40 1.02
N LEU A 27 -18.61 41.34 1.76
CA LEU A 27 -18.98 40.16 2.55
C LEU A 27 -19.25 38.94 1.67
N GLY A 28 -19.86 39.14 0.50
CA GLY A 28 -20.04 38.09 -0.50
C GLY A 28 -18.72 37.53 -1.02
N LEU A 29 -17.75 38.41 -1.31
CA LEU A 29 -16.40 38.02 -1.72
C LEU A 29 -15.66 37.28 -0.60
N ALA A 30 -15.72 37.77 0.63
CA ALA A 30 -15.11 37.11 1.79
C ALA A 30 -15.67 35.70 2.00
N ARG A 31 -17.00 35.53 1.94
CA ARG A 31 -17.65 34.20 1.99
C ARG A 31 -17.24 33.29 0.84
N GLY A 32 -17.03 33.86 -0.36
CA GLY A 32 -16.52 33.12 -1.51
C GLY A 32 -15.11 32.58 -1.29
N ILE A 33 -14.23 33.39 -0.69
CA ILE A 33 -12.86 32.98 -0.32
C ILE A 33 -12.91 31.90 0.77
N GLU A 34 -13.69 32.10 1.83
CA GLU A 34 -13.86 31.09 2.90
C GLU A 34 -14.37 29.75 2.34
N ALA A 35 -15.32 29.79 1.41
CA ALA A 35 -15.83 28.58 0.75
C ALA A 35 -14.77 27.90 -0.11
N GLN A 36 -13.92 28.66 -0.81
CA GLN A 36 -12.81 28.12 -1.60
C GLN A 36 -11.75 27.48 -0.69
N GLU A 37 -11.31 28.17 0.36
CA GLU A 37 -10.36 27.64 1.35
C GLU A 37 -10.90 26.39 2.04
N ALA A 38 -12.18 26.38 2.43
CA ALA A 38 -12.82 25.19 2.98
C ALA A 38 -12.83 24.02 1.98
N GLY A 39 -13.02 24.30 0.69
CA GLY A 39 -12.92 23.31 -0.37
C GLY A 39 -11.51 22.75 -0.54
N GLU A 40 -10.49 23.60 -0.52
CA GLU A 40 -9.08 23.19 -0.60
C GLU A 40 -8.65 22.36 0.61
N ILE A 41 -9.15 22.68 1.81
CA ILE A 41 -8.91 21.88 3.03
C ILE A 41 -9.61 20.53 2.97
N ALA A 42 -10.81 20.45 2.38
CA ALA A 42 -11.58 19.22 2.27
C ALA A 42 -11.14 18.29 1.12
N ALA A 43 -10.50 18.82 0.07
CA ALA A 43 -10.10 18.08 -1.12
C ALA A 43 -9.24 16.82 -0.82
N PRO A 44 -8.21 16.90 0.05
CA PRO A 44 -7.45 15.73 0.50
C PRO A 44 -8.30 14.58 1.03
N ALA A 45 -9.26 14.88 1.91
CA ALA A 45 -10.10 13.88 2.54
C ALA A 45 -11.04 13.21 1.52
N ALA A 46 -11.54 13.97 0.54
CA ALA A 46 -12.37 13.44 -0.53
C ALA A 46 -11.59 12.47 -1.44
N ILE A 47 -10.34 12.81 -1.81
CA ILE A 47 -9.47 11.93 -2.60
C ILE A 47 -9.16 10.63 -1.84
N GLU A 48 -8.88 10.73 -0.53
CA GLU A 48 -8.64 9.56 0.32
C GLU A 48 -9.87 8.65 0.39
N GLU A 49 -11.07 9.22 0.57
CA GLU A 49 -12.32 8.46 0.64
C GLU A 49 -12.64 7.78 -0.70
N GLU A 50 -12.50 8.51 -1.82
CA GLU A 50 -12.74 7.97 -3.16
C GLU A 50 -11.77 6.84 -3.50
N TYR A 51 -10.47 7.03 -3.24
CA TYR A 51 -9.46 6.00 -3.44
C TYR A 51 -9.70 4.78 -2.53
N ALA A 52 -10.02 5.00 -1.24
CA ALA A 52 -10.33 3.91 -0.32
C ALA A 52 -11.55 3.11 -0.76
N GLY A 53 -12.62 3.77 -1.21
CA GLY A 53 -13.81 3.11 -1.74
C GLY A 53 -13.50 2.27 -2.98
N ALA A 54 -12.74 2.83 -3.94
CA ALA A 54 -12.29 2.10 -5.12
C ALA A 54 -11.42 0.89 -4.78
N LEU A 55 -10.54 1.03 -3.78
CA LEU A 55 -9.66 -0.04 -3.32
C LEU A 55 -10.44 -1.18 -2.66
N VAL A 56 -11.41 -0.87 -1.78
CA VAL A 56 -12.27 -1.89 -1.15
C VAL A 56 -13.01 -2.71 -2.20
N GLN A 57 -13.63 -2.05 -3.18
CA GLN A 57 -14.30 -2.75 -4.28
C GLN A 57 -13.32 -3.64 -5.05
N ALA A 58 -12.12 -3.13 -5.37
CA ALA A 58 -11.12 -3.91 -6.11
C ALA A 58 -10.59 -5.11 -5.30
N ILE A 59 -10.49 -4.99 -3.97
CA ILE A 59 -10.11 -6.09 -3.07
C ILE A 59 -11.18 -7.18 -3.10
N GLU A 60 -12.45 -6.84 -2.91
CA GLU A 60 -13.57 -7.79 -2.96
C GLU A 60 -13.58 -8.55 -4.29
N GLU A 61 -13.49 -7.82 -5.41
CA GLU A 61 -13.42 -8.42 -6.75
C GLU A 61 -12.22 -9.37 -6.93
N LYS A 62 -11.07 -9.08 -6.30
CA LYS A 62 -9.89 -9.94 -6.36
C LYS A 62 -10.00 -11.16 -5.46
N GLN A 63 -10.60 -11.03 -4.29
CA GLN A 63 -10.92 -12.15 -3.40
C GLN A 63 -11.89 -13.11 -4.08
N ASP A 64 -12.95 -12.59 -4.69
CA ASP A 64 -13.92 -13.40 -5.45
C ASP A 64 -13.25 -14.11 -6.63
N GLN A 65 -12.36 -13.43 -7.36
CA GLN A 65 -11.58 -14.04 -8.43
C GLN A 65 -10.72 -15.20 -7.93
N ALA A 66 -10.03 -15.05 -6.80
CA ALA A 66 -9.22 -16.10 -6.22
C ALA A 66 -10.10 -17.31 -5.84
N SER A 67 -11.19 -17.08 -5.10
CA SER A 67 -12.14 -18.13 -4.69
C SER A 67 -12.71 -18.89 -5.89
N GLN A 68 -13.14 -18.20 -6.95
CA GLN A 68 -13.64 -18.86 -8.16
C GLN A 68 -12.59 -19.70 -8.89
N ILE A 69 -11.32 -19.28 -8.85
CA ILE A 69 -10.22 -20.06 -9.43
C ILE A 69 -9.94 -21.30 -8.57
N GLU A 70 -9.95 -21.17 -7.24
CA GLU A 70 -9.81 -22.30 -6.32
C GLU A 70 -10.90 -23.33 -6.54
N ASP A 71 -12.17 -22.93 -6.53
CA ASP A 71 -13.32 -23.81 -6.79
C ASP A 71 -13.17 -24.56 -8.12
N ARG A 72 -12.75 -23.86 -9.19
CA ARG A 72 -12.53 -24.50 -10.50
C ARG A 72 -11.39 -25.51 -10.47
N LEU A 73 -10.29 -25.20 -9.78
CA LEU A 73 -9.15 -26.12 -9.65
C LEU A 73 -9.52 -27.34 -8.82
N GLU A 74 -10.26 -27.17 -7.73
CA GLU A 74 -10.79 -28.26 -6.90
C GLU A 74 -11.70 -29.18 -7.72
N ASN A 75 -12.66 -28.61 -8.45
CA ASN A 75 -13.52 -29.38 -9.37
C ASN A 75 -12.72 -30.13 -10.44
N MET A 76 -11.66 -29.53 -11.00
CA MET A 76 -10.78 -30.20 -11.95
C MET A 76 -9.99 -31.35 -11.31
N ILE A 77 -9.52 -31.19 -10.07
CA ILE A 77 -8.82 -32.24 -9.30
C ILE A 77 -9.77 -33.40 -9.02
N GLU A 78 -11.00 -33.12 -8.59
CA GLU A 78 -12.03 -34.15 -8.35
C GLU A 78 -12.36 -34.93 -9.62
N ALA A 79 -12.60 -34.21 -10.73
CA ALA A 79 -12.88 -34.84 -12.02
C ALA A 79 -11.71 -35.72 -12.51
N GLN A 80 -10.45 -35.28 -12.34
CA GLN A 80 -9.29 -36.09 -12.71
C GLN A 80 -9.07 -37.27 -11.76
N SER A 81 -9.35 -37.11 -10.47
CA SER A 81 -9.28 -38.17 -9.47
C SER A 81 -10.30 -39.27 -9.76
N ALA A 82 -11.53 -38.91 -10.14
CA ALA A 82 -12.56 -39.86 -10.57
C ALA A 82 -12.14 -40.62 -11.84
N ARG A 83 -11.52 -39.95 -12.83
CA ARG A 83 -10.98 -40.60 -14.03
C ARG A 83 -9.85 -41.58 -13.68
N LEU A 84 -8.97 -41.20 -12.77
CA LEU A 84 -7.88 -42.06 -12.29
C LEU A 84 -8.41 -43.30 -11.58
N GLN A 85 -9.36 -43.13 -10.67
CA GLN A 85 -10.02 -44.24 -9.99
C GLN A 85 -10.71 -45.18 -10.99
N HIS A 86 -11.41 -44.62 -11.97
CA HIS A 86 -12.04 -45.43 -13.02
C HIS A 86 -11.03 -46.21 -13.86
N ALA A 87 -9.92 -45.58 -14.27
CA ALA A 87 -8.85 -46.24 -15.03
C ALA A 87 -8.15 -47.34 -14.20
N GLN A 88 -7.96 -47.12 -12.90
CA GLN A 88 -7.38 -48.10 -11.99
C GLN A 88 -8.33 -49.27 -11.69
N ALA A 89 -9.64 -49.03 -11.65
CA ALA A 89 -10.66 -50.06 -11.46
C ALA A 89 -10.82 -51.01 -12.66
N HIS A 90 -10.39 -50.58 -13.86
CA HIS A 90 -10.49 -51.37 -15.10
C HIS A 90 -9.11 -51.64 -15.70
N PRO A 91 -8.23 -52.37 -15.00
CA PRO A 91 -6.91 -52.69 -15.53
C PRO A 91 -7.02 -53.68 -16.71
N PRO A 92 -6.05 -53.65 -17.65
CA PRO A 92 -5.99 -54.62 -18.73
C PRO A 92 -5.81 -56.04 -18.17
N GLY A 93 -6.59 -57.00 -18.67
CA GLY A 93 -6.58 -58.38 -18.19
C GLY A 93 -5.25 -59.14 -18.37
N MET A 94 -5.16 -60.34 -17.80
CA MET A 94 -3.94 -61.17 -17.84
C MET A 94 -3.49 -61.59 -19.26
N LEU A 95 -4.38 -61.57 -20.24
CA LEU A 95 -4.07 -61.87 -21.64
C LEU A 95 -3.80 -60.62 -22.50
N ALA A 96 -3.85 -59.42 -21.91
CA ALA A 96 -3.58 -58.19 -22.65
C ALA A 96 -2.13 -58.15 -23.15
N THR A 97 -1.95 -57.63 -24.37
CA THR A 97 -0.62 -57.47 -24.97
C THR A 97 0.22 -56.45 -24.19
N ALA A 98 1.55 -56.57 -24.30
CA ALA A 98 2.49 -55.65 -23.65
C ALA A 98 2.22 -54.18 -24.03
N SER A 99 1.84 -53.91 -25.28
CA SER A 99 1.48 -52.56 -25.73
C SER A 99 0.24 -52.01 -25.04
N THR A 100 -0.78 -52.85 -24.81
CA THR A 100 -2.02 -52.42 -24.13
C THR A 100 -1.75 -52.12 -22.66
N ARG A 101 -0.92 -52.94 -22.00
CA ARG A 101 -0.46 -52.67 -20.63
C ARG A 101 0.35 -51.38 -20.53
N ALA A 102 1.29 -51.17 -21.44
CA ALA A 102 2.11 -49.96 -21.46
C ALA A 102 1.25 -48.69 -21.68
N LYS A 103 0.26 -48.74 -22.59
CA LYS A 103 -0.69 -47.63 -22.80
C LYS A 103 -1.51 -47.32 -21.55
N TRP A 104 -2.02 -48.36 -20.87
CA TRP A 104 -2.76 -48.18 -19.62
C TRP A 104 -1.88 -47.59 -18.51
N GLN A 105 -0.64 -48.08 -18.34
CA GLN A 105 0.30 -47.53 -17.37
C GLN A 105 0.63 -46.06 -17.68
N ALA A 106 0.89 -45.73 -18.95
CA ALA A 106 1.13 -44.36 -19.37
C ALA A 106 -0.07 -43.45 -19.09
N GLN A 107 -1.30 -43.94 -19.34
CA GLN A 107 -2.53 -43.21 -19.04
C GLN A 107 -2.69 -42.94 -17.53
N VAL A 108 -2.47 -43.96 -16.67
CA VAL A 108 -2.51 -43.81 -15.21
C VAL A 108 -1.46 -42.80 -14.74
N ALA A 109 -0.22 -42.92 -15.22
CA ALA A 109 0.86 -42.00 -14.87
C ALA A 109 0.56 -40.56 -15.32
N GLN A 110 0.00 -40.36 -16.52
CA GLN A 110 -0.38 -39.04 -17.03
C GLN A 110 -1.47 -38.40 -16.16
N GLN A 111 -2.48 -39.17 -15.75
CA GLN A 111 -3.56 -38.66 -14.90
C GLN A 111 -3.04 -38.29 -13.51
N GLN A 112 -2.17 -39.12 -12.91
CA GLN A 112 -1.48 -38.79 -11.67
C GLN A 112 -0.66 -37.49 -11.80
N ALA A 113 0.16 -37.36 -12.84
CA ALA A 113 0.94 -36.14 -13.08
C ALA A 113 0.06 -34.90 -13.25
N THR A 114 -1.10 -35.04 -13.92
CA THR A 114 -2.07 -33.96 -14.08
C THR A 114 -2.67 -33.54 -12.73
N ILE A 115 -3.02 -34.50 -11.86
CA ILE A 115 -3.52 -34.20 -10.51
C ILE A 115 -2.48 -33.43 -9.70
N GLN A 116 -1.21 -33.88 -9.69
CA GLN A 116 -0.14 -33.18 -8.94
C GLN A 116 0.06 -31.76 -9.44
N LEU A 117 0.00 -31.55 -10.76
CA LEU A 117 0.09 -30.21 -11.35
C LEU A 117 -1.08 -29.31 -10.91
N LEU A 118 -2.31 -29.84 -10.92
CA LEU A 118 -3.48 -29.08 -10.50
C LEU A 118 -3.43 -28.74 -9.00
N GLN A 119 -2.98 -29.67 -8.16
CA GLN A 119 -2.76 -29.43 -6.73
C GLN A 119 -1.71 -28.34 -6.49
N SER A 120 -0.58 -28.38 -7.21
CA SER A 120 0.44 -27.33 -7.13
C SER A 120 -0.12 -25.96 -7.56
N ARG A 121 -0.97 -25.92 -8.58
CA ARG A 121 -1.62 -24.67 -9.01
C ARG A 121 -2.61 -24.16 -7.96
N LEU A 122 -3.39 -25.05 -7.35
CA LEU A 122 -4.31 -24.69 -6.27
C LEU A 122 -3.56 -24.10 -5.08
N GLU A 123 -2.43 -24.71 -4.71
CA GLU A 123 -1.57 -24.18 -3.66
C GLU A 123 -1.03 -22.78 -4.00
N THR A 124 -0.57 -22.56 -5.24
CA THR A 124 -0.15 -21.22 -5.68
C THR A 124 -1.28 -20.18 -5.59
N VAL A 125 -2.52 -20.57 -5.91
CA VAL A 125 -3.67 -19.64 -5.79
C VAL A 125 -3.97 -19.32 -4.33
N ARG A 126 -3.91 -20.32 -3.45
CA ARG A 126 -4.04 -20.12 -1.99
C ARG A 126 -2.93 -19.26 -1.43
N GLU A 127 -1.69 -19.44 -1.89
CA GLU A 127 -0.56 -18.56 -1.54
C GLU A 127 -0.80 -17.12 -2.03
N ILE A 128 -1.40 -16.92 -3.21
CA ILE A 128 -1.77 -15.57 -3.67
C ILE A 128 -2.88 -14.97 -2.80
N ARG A 129 -3.87 -15.76 -2.39
CA ARG A 129 -4.97 -15.30 -1.54
C ARG A 129 -4.48 -14.90 -0.15
N ASP A 130 -3.66 -15.76 0.46
CA ASP A 130 -3.22 -15.62 1.86
C ASP A 130 -1.86 -14.92 2.00
N GLY A 131 -1.19 -14.64 0.87
CA GLY A 131 0.16 -14.09 0.82
C GLY A 131 0.24 -12.67 1.37
N ILE A 132 1.35 -12.36 2.01
CA ILE A 132 1.63 -11.06 2.61
C ILE A 132 2.80 -10.39 1.88
N THR A 133 2.68 -9.08 1.66
CA THR A 133 3.70 -8.21 1.06
C THR A 133 4.11 -7.12 2.04
N VAL A 134 5.10 -6.30 1.67
CA VAL A 134 5.55 -5.14 2.48
C VAL A 134 4.42 -4.13 2.73
N HIS A 135 3.43 -4.06 1.84
CA HIS A 135 2.39 -3.04 1.84
C HIS A 135 1.00 -3.56 2.26
N GLY A 136 0.90 -4.81 2.71
CA GLY A 136 -0.37 -5.45 3.05
C GLY A 136 -0.50 -6.83 2.42
N SER A 137 -1.72 -7.31 2.22
CA SER A 137 -1.95 -8.60 1.57
C SER A 137 -1.57 -8.56 0.08
N LYS A 138 -1.25 -9.72 -0.52
CA LYS A 138 -0.96 -9.82 -1.96
C LYS A 138 -2.19 -9.45 -2.80
N ILE A 139 -3.38 -9.76 -2.30
CA ILE A 139 -4.66 -9.35 -2.89
C ILE A 139 -4.81 -7.82 -2.88
N GLU A 140 -4.51 -7.15 -1.77
CA GLU A 140 -4.53 -5.68 -1.70
C GLU A 140 -3.57 -5.04 -2.70
N ALA A 141 -2.35 -5.59 -2.85
CA ALA A 141 -1.39 -5.08 -3.83
C ALA A 141 -1.93 -5.21 -5.28
N LEU A 142 -2.53 -6.36 -5.62
CA LEU A 142 -3.17 -6.58 -6.92
C LEU A 142 -4.42 -5.72 -7.13
N ALA A 143 -5.14 -5.40 -6.06
CA ALA A 143 -6.29 -4.51 -6.08
C ALA A 143 -5.86 -3.06 -6.31
N ALA A 144 -4.81 -2.59 -5.63
CA ALA A 144 -4.24 -1.26 -5.85
C ALA A 144 -3.74 -1.09 -7.29
N GLU A 145 -3.04 -2.09 -7.84
CA GLU A 145 -2.65 -2.09 -9.26
C GLU A 145 -3.86 -2.02 -10.20
N LYS A 146 -4.95 -2.72 -9.85
CA LYS A 146 -6.21 -2.66 -10.60
C LYS A 146 -6.86 -1.27 -10.54
N VAL A 147 -6.86 -0.62 -9.37
CA VAL A 147 -7.37 0.75 -9.21
C VAL A 147 -6.56 1.70 -10.09
N ALA A 148 -5.22 1.64 -10.02
CA ALA A 148 -4.34 2.47 -10.84
C ALA A 148 -4.56 2.27 -12.35
N HIS A 149 -4.89 1.05 -12.79
CA HIS A 149 -5.22 0.80 -14.19
C HIS A 149 -6.61 1.31 -14.59
N ARG A 150 -7.59 1.25 -13.68
CA ARG A 150 -8.99 1.64 -13.93
C ARG A 150 -9.18 3.15 -13.88
N ASP A 151 -8.58 3.81 -12.90
CA ASP A 151 -8.60 5.25 -12.72
C ASP A 151 -7.18 5.75 -12.40
N PRO A 152 -6.37 6.03 -13.44
CA PRO A 152 -4.99 6.47 -13.23
C PRO A 152 -4.92 7.83 -12.56
N LYS A 153 -5.90 8.72 -12.79
CA LYS A 153 -5.88 10.07 -12.21
C LYS A 153 -6.10 10.01 -10.70
N LEU A 154 -7.12 9.26 -10.25
CA LEU A 154 -7.36 9.08 -8.83
C LEU A 154 -6.16 8.45 -8.11
N ALA A 155 -5.49 7.49 -8.76
CA ALA A 155 -4.28 6.88 -8.22
C ALA A 155 -3.10 7.84 -8.15
N ASP A 156 -2.90 8.68 -9.17
CA ASP A 156 -1.86 9.72 -9.19
C ASP A 156 -2.13 10.80 -8.12
N ASP A 157 -3.37 11.30 -8.03
CA ASP A 157 -3.79 12.31 -7.05
C ASP A 157 -3.58 11.77 -5.61
N PHE A 158 -3.95 10.51 -5.35
CA PHE A 158 -3.70 9.85 -4.07
C PHE A 158 -2.20 9.64 -3.79
N ALA A 159 -1.41 9.29 -4.80
CA ALA A 159 0.04 9.12 -4.66
C ALA A 159 0.74 10.45 -4.33
N GLU A 160 0.33 11.55 -4.97
CA GLU A 160 0.81 12.89 -4.66
C GLU A 160 0.48 13.29 -3.22
N LEU A 161 -0.75 13.00 -2.78
CA LEU A 161 -1.18 13.24 -1.40
C LEU A 161 -0.30 12.50 -0.39
N GLN A 162 0.01 11.23 -0.66
CA GLN A 162 0.83 10.40 0.21
C GLN A 162 2.29 10.86 0.24
N GLU A 163 2.82 11.35 -0.89
CA GLU A 163 4.16 11.96 -0.93
C GLU A 163 4.20 13.23 -0.09
N ALA A 164 3.22 14.12 -0.26
CA ALA A 164 3.12 15.36 0.52
C ALA A 164 3.08 15.07 2.02
N ARG A 165 2.30 14.06 2.44
CA ARG A 165 2.25 13.58 3.84
C ARG A 165 3.61 13.07 4.31
N ARG A 166 4.30 12.25 3.52
CA ARG A 166 5.64 11.73 3.87
C ARG A 166 6.67 12.85 4.05
N LEU A 167 6.70 13.80 3.12
CA LEU A 167 7.60 14.95 3.17
C LEU A 167 7.31 15.80 4.41
N HIS A 168 6.03 16.03 4.72
CA HIS A 168 5.61 16.73 5.93
C HIS A 168 6.09 16.02 7.21
N GLU A 169 5.90 14.71 7.32
CA GLU A 169 6.38 13.93 8.47
C GLU A 169 7.90 13.99 8.65
N ILE A 170 8.65 13.83 7.56
CA ILE A 170 10.11 13.94 7.57
C ILE A 170 10.53 15.33 8.05
N HIS A 171 9.90 16.38 7.53
CA HIS A 171 10.18 17.75 7.94
C HIS A 171 9.90 17.97 9.43
N MET A 172 8.76 17.49 9.93
CA MET A 172 8.39 17.60 11.34
C MET A 172 9.37 16.85 12.26
N ARG A 173 9.82 15.64 11.87
CA ARG A 173 10.85 14.90 12.61
C ARG A 173 12.18 15.65 12.68
N GLN A 174 12.62 16.25 11.56
CA GLN A 174 13.83 17.07 11.53
C GLN A 174 13.72 18.30 12.44
N GLN A 175 12.57 18.99 12.44
CA GLN A 175 12.33 20.11 13.35
C GLN A 175 12.38 19.69 14.83
N GLN A 176 11.80 18.54 15.16
CA GLN A 176 11.84 18.01 16.53
C GLN A 176 13.26 17.63 16.96
N GLY A 177 14.05 17.03 16.08
CA GLY A 177 15.46 16.72 16.33
C GLY A 177 16.28 17.98 16.63
N LYS A 178 16.16 19.02 15.80
CA LYS A 178 16.84 20.31 16.02
C LYS A 178 16.48 20.94 17.36
N LYS A 179 15.19 20.96 17.72
CA LYS A 179 14.74 21.47 19.03
C LYS A 179 15.27 20.66 20.21
N GLN A 180 15.48 19.35 20.05
CA GLN A 180 16.08 18.50 21.09
C GLN A 180 17.60 18.73 21.20
N GLU A 181 18.31 18.88 20.08
CA GLU A 181 19.74 19.20 20.07
C GLU A 181 20.03 20.56 20.69
N GLU A 182 19.23 21.58 20.36
CA GLU A 182 19.32 22.91 20.98
C GLU A 182 19.11 22.82 22.50
N ARG A 183 18.11 22.06 22.96
CA ARG A 183 17.84 21.84 24.40
C ARG A 183 18.98 21.10 25.10
N GLN A 184 19.58 20.10 24.46
CA GLN A 184 20.70 19.34 25.02
C GLN A 184 22.00 20.16 25.04
N GLY A 185 22.26 20.97 24.01
CA GLY A 185 23.37 21.93 23.97
C GLY A 185 23.26 23.00 25.07
N LEU A 186 22.05 23.54 25.29
CA LEU A 186 21.76 24.46 26.41
C LEU A 186 21.97 23.81 27.78
N THR A 187 21.77 22.50 27.91
CA THR A 187 21.98 21.77 29.18
C THR A 187 23.47 21.46 29.41
N GLN A 188 24.25 21.28 28.34
CA GLN A 188 25.71 21.09 28.42
C GLN A 188 26.47 22.40 28.70
N GLU A 189 26.01 23.54 28.19
CA GLU A 189 26.58 24.86 28.55
C GLU A 189 26.15 25.35 29.95
N ALA A 190 25.03 24.86 30.49
CA ALA A 190 24.57 25.18 31.84
C ALA A 190 25.12 24.26 32.95
N ALA A 191 25.97 23.28 32.61
CA ALA A 191 26.71 22.51 33.59
C ALA A 191 28.03 23.27 33.92
N PRO A 192 28.17 23.90 35.10
CA PRO A 192 29.44 24.51 35.45
C PRO A 192 30.48 23.40 35.59
N SER A 193 31.59 23.57 34.89
CA SER A 193 32.85 22.88 35.14
C SER A 193 33.28 23.11 36.59
N ALA A 194 32.82 22.25 37.50
CA ALA A 194 33.26 22.21 38.88
C ALA A 194 34.06 20.92 39.11
N GLY A 195 35.37 21.09 39.32
CA GLY A 195 36.19 20.09 40.01
C GLY A 195 37.35 19.50 39.22
N LEU A 196 38.39 20.30 39.01
CA LEU A 196 39.77 19.79 39.00
C LEU A 196 40.02 19.03 40.31
N SER A 197 40.29 17.73 40.23
CA SER A 197 41.02 17.02 41.28
C SER A 197 42.26 16.37 40.68
N LEU A 198 43.36 17.14 40.68
CA LEU A 198 44.70 16.58 40.67
C LEU A 198 44.93 15.84 42.00
N SER A 199 44.89 14.52 41.99
CA SER A 199 45.52 13.69 43.03
C SER A 199 46.74 13.01 42.45
N ARG A 200 47.82 13.79 42.36
CA ARG A 200 49.20 13.32 42.18
C ARG A 200 49.71 12.82 43.53
N GLY A 201 49.50 11.54 43.83
CA GLY A 201 50.04 10.86 45.00
C GLY A 201 51.25 9.99 44.64
N LEU A 202 52.45 10.55 44.74
CA LEU A 202 53.71 9.81 44.84
C LEU A 202 53.88 9.31 46.28
N SER A 203 54.19 8.02 46.48
CA SER A 203 55.37 7.52 47.23
C SER A 203 55.12 6.21 48.00
N HIS A 204 55.92 5.20 47.60
CA HIS A 204 56.62 4.18 48.40
C HIS A 204 55.85 3.25 49.36
N THR A 205 55.99 1.95 49.09
CA THR A 205 56.69 1.06 50.03
C THR A 205 57.59 0.06 49.29
N ARG A 206 58.74 -0.18 49.92
CA ARG A 206 59.93 -0.92 49.53
C ARG A 206 59.89 -2.30 50.20
N ALA A 207 60.24 -3.35 49.44
CA ALA A 207 61.01 -4.61 49.70
C ALA A 207 61.15 -5.18 51.14
N PRO A 208 61.67 -6.41 51.34
CA PRO A 208 62.05 -7.48 50.39
C PRO A 208 61.18 -8.76 50.49
#